data_AF-A0A1Y0MLS8-F1
#
_entry.id   AF-A0A1Y0MLS8-F1
#
_cell.length_a   1.000
_cell.length_b   1.000
_cell.length_c   1.000
_cell.angle_alpha   90.00
_cell.angle_beta   90.00
_cell.angle_gamma   90.00
#
_symmetry.space_group_name_H-M   'P 1'
#
loop_
_entity.id
_entity.type
_entity.pdbx_description
1 polymer ?
#
loop_
_entity_poly.entity_id
_entity_poly.type
_entity_poly.pdbx_seq_one_letter_code
_entity_poly.pdbx_strand_id
1 'polypeptide(L)'
;MQLKGKKLLITGGTGSFGNAVLERFLNTDHFSEIRIFSRDEKKQDDLRRKLSNPKVKFYIGDVRDYTAVLNAMRGVDYVFHAAALKQVPSCEFFPVEAVKTNVLGTENVLEAAITNNVANVVVLSTDKAVYPINAMGISKAMMEKVLVAKSRNAGNTVISGTRYGNVMASRGSVIPLFVEQIEQGAPLTLTDPNMTRFMMTLEDAVDLVLFAFNNARPGDMFVQKAPAATIEVLAQAVKELYQSDSEIKVIGTRHGEKLYESLLTREEVIKAEDLGDYYRIPADNRDLNYANYFSEGEVDMSTIEDYHSHNTERLDVEGMKKLLLKLDFIREDIANQ
;
A
#
# COMPACT_ATOMS: atom_id res chain seq x y z
N MET A 1 -8.76 20.55 -12.10
CA MET A 1 -7.55 19.69 -12.02
C MET A 1 -6.38 20.42 -12.70
N GLN A 2 -5.25 20.60 -12.03
CA GLN A 2 -4.03 21.15 -12.65
C GLN A 2 -2.83 20.21 -12.42
N LEU A 3 -3.05 18.91 -12.69
CA LEU A 3 -1.94 17.96 -12.83
C LEU A 3 -1.15 18.19 -14.14
N LYS A 4 -1.71 18.91 -15.11
CA LYS A 4 -1.14 19.05 -16.45
C LYS A 4 0.32 19.51 -16.44
N GLY A 5 1.21 18.70 -17.03
CA GLY A 5 2.60 19.04 -17.25
C GLY A 5 3.53 18.91 -16.05
N LYS A 6 3.09 18.27 -14.96
CA LYS A 6 3.85 18.13 -13.71
C LYS A 6 4.87 16.99 -13.74
N LYS A 7 5.85 17.01 -12.84
CA LYS A 7 6.87 15.97 -12.69
C LYS A 7 6.62 15.10 -11.46
N LEU A 8 6.47 13.80 -11.69
CA LEU A 8 6.23 12.81 -10.65
C LEU A 8 7.52 12.03 -10.34
N LEU A 9 7.82 11.82 -9.06
CA LEU A 9 8.82 10.86 -8.59
C LEU A 9 8.14 9.67 -7.92
N ILE A 10 8.50 8.45 -8.33
CA ILE A 10 8.05 7.22 -7.71
C ILE A 10 9.27 6.48 -7.14
N THR A 11 9.42 6.54 -5.82
CA THR A 11 10.42 5.69 -5.13
C THR A 11 9.90 4.26 -5.05
N GLY A 12 10.76 3.26 -5.23
CA GLY A 12 10.31 1.89 -5.40
C GLY A 12 9.55 1.67 -6.71
N GLY A 13 9.75 2.55 -7.70
CA GLY A 13 8.96 2.61 -8.93
C GLY A 13 9.10 1.40 -9.86
N THR A 14 10.04 0.49 -9.63
CA THR A 14 10.12 -0.79 -10.36
C THR A 14 9.22 -1.88 -9.76
N GLY A 15 8.58 -1.63 -8.61
CA GLY A 15 7.59 -2.52 -8.00
C GLY A 15 6.24 -2.51 -8.73
N SER A 16 5.33 -3.41 -8.32
CA SER A 16 4.00 -3.53 -8.94
C SER A 16 3.23 -2.20 -8.93
N PHE A 17 3.20 -1.49 -7.80
CA PHE A 17 2.56 -0.17 -7.70
C PHE A 17 3.09 0.84 -8.73
N GLY A 18 4.42 0.94 -8.88
CA GLY A 18 5.02 1.85 -9.86
C GLY A 18 4.65 1.49 -11.30
N ASN A 19 4.54 0.20 -11.62
CA ASN A 19 4.09 -0.26 -12.94
C ASN A 19 2.61 0.11 -13.19
N ALA A 20 1.73 -0.08 -12.21
CA ALA A 20 0.32 0.32 -12.35
C ALA A 20 0.14 1.84 -12.52
N VAL A 21 0.94 2.64 -11.81
CA VAL A 21 0.97 4.10 -12.02
C VAL A 21 1.43 4.43 -13.45
N LEU A 22 2.44 3.74 -13.98
CA LEU A 22 2.90 3.92 -15.36
C LEU A 22 1.80 3.53 -16.37
N GLU A 23 1.19 2.35 -16.22
CA GLU A 23 0.11 1.87 -17.08
C GLU A 23 -1.04 2.89 -17.15
N ARG A 24 -1.41 3.48 -16.02
CA ARG A 24 -2.49 4.46 -15.93
C ARG A 24 -2.15 5.83 -16.54
N PHE A 25 -0.92 6.32 -16.33
CA PHE A 25 -0.60 7.72 -16.61
C PHE A 25 0.32 7.99 -17.78
N LEU A 26 1.04 6.98 -18.28
CA LEU A 26 2.08 7.17 -19.31
C LEU A 26 1.53 7.82 -20.58
N ASN A 27 0.33 7.41 -21.00
CA ASN A 27 -0.33 7.87 -22.21
C ASN A 27 -1.30 9.05 -21.97
N THR A 28 -1.15 9.75 -20.84
CA THR A 28 -1.97 10.90 -20.47
C THR A 28 -1.13 12.17 -20.31
N ASP A 29 -1.77 13.33 -20.23
CA ASP A 29 -1.11 14.63 -20.04
C ASP A 29 -0.93 15.03 -18.57
N HIS A 30 -1.23 14.11 -17.65
CA HIS A 30 -1.08 14.34 -16.20
C HIS A 30 0.38 14.56 -15.80
N PHE A 31 1.34 13.92 -16.46
CA PHE A 31 2.76 14.10 -16.14
C PHE A 31 3.58 14.36 -17.40
N SER A 32 4.40 15.41 -17.36
CA SER A 32 5.40 15.68 -18.39
C SER A 32 6.63 14.78 -18.21
N GLU A 33 6.89 14.35 -16.98
CA GLU A 33 8.00 13.48 -16.61
C GLU A 33 7.58 12.56 -15.44
N ILE A 34 7.92 11.26 -15.54
CA ILE A 34 7.75 10.29 -14.47
C ILE A 34 9.13 9.70 -14.16
N ARG A 35 9.66 9.95 -12.97
CA ARG A 35 10.93 9.44 -12.48
C ARG A 35 10.73 8.13 -11.73
N ILE A 36 11.37 7.08 -12.21
CA ILE A 36 11.45 5.78 -11.54
C ILE A 36 12.74 5.74 -10.74
N PHE A 37 12.61 5.76 -9.41
CA PHE A 37 13.73 5.72 -8.48
C PHE A 37 13.79 4.38 -7.76
N SER A 38 14.86 3.62 -8.00
CA SER A 38 15.13 2.36 -7.31
C SER A 38 16.58 1.94 -7.46
N ARG A 39 16.96 0.83 -6.80
CA ARG A 39 18.33 0.28 -6.80
C ARG A 39 18.59 -0.74 -7.91
N ASP A 40 17.51 -1.26 -8.51
CA ASP A 40 17.55 -2.43 -9.37
C ASP A 40 17.73 -2.01 -10.83
N GLU A 41 18.98 -1.90 -11.28
CA GLU A 41 19.32 -1.47 -12.65
C GLU A 41 18.71 -2.37 -13.73
N LYS A 42 18.62 -3.68 -13.47
CA LYS A 42 18.05 -4.64 -14.40
C LYS A 42 16.57 -4.37 -14.62
N LYS A 43 15.79 -4.26 -13.53
CA LYS A 43 14.36 -3.93 -13.65
C LYS A 43 14.12 -2.57 -14.30
N GLN A 44 15.02 -1.61 -14.08
CA GLN A 44 14.94 -0.31 -14.76
C GLN A 44 15.19 -0.45 -16.26
N ASP A 45 16.21 -1.21 -16.69
CA ASP A 45 16.49 -1.41 -18.12
C ASP A 45 15.37 -2.21 -18.82
N ASP A 46 14.86 -3.26 -18.18
CA ASP A 46 13.73 -4.05 -18.67
C ASP A 46 12.51 -3.15 -18.90
N LEU A 47 12.19 -2.30 -17.92
CA LEU A 47 11.08 -1.35 -18.00
C LEU A 47 11.33 -0.26 -19.06
N ARG A 48 12.56 0.25 -19.16
CA ARG A 48 12.97 1.23 -20.18
C ARG A 48 12.77 0.69 -21.59
N ARG A 49 13.18 -0.55 -21.85
CA ARG A 49 12.99 -1.22 -23.15
C ARG A 49 11.53 -1.48 -23.43
N LYS A 50 10.79 -2.03 -22.46
CA LYS A 50 9.36 -2.33 -22.59
C LYS A 50 8.56 -1.07 -22.94
N LEU A 51 8.80 0.04 -22.25
CA LEU A 51 8.01 1.26 -22.43
C LEU A 51 8.48 2.11 -23.62
N SER A 52 9.79 2.18 -23.88
CA SER A 52 10.38 3.00 -24.94
C SER A 52 9.81 4.42 -25.03
N ASN A 53 9.50 5.03 -23.88
CA ASN A 53 8.75 6.28 -23.78
C ASN A 53 9.61 7.41 -23.16
N PRO A 54 9.75 8.57 -23.83
CA PRO A 54 10.61 9.65 -23.37
C PRO A 54 10.17 10.33 -22.07
N LYS A 55 8.89 10.19 -21.66
CA LYS A 55 8.38 10.73 -20.38
C LYS A 55 8.99 10.04 -19.17
N VAL A 56 9.44 8.79 -19.31
CA VAL A 56 9.94 7.99 -18.19
C VAL A 56 11.44 8.18 -18.05
N LYS A 57 11.89 8.60 -16.87
CA LYS A 57 13.30 8.77 -16.52
C LYS A 57 13.68 7.79 -15.43
N PHE A 58 14.85 7.20 -15.53
CA PHE A 58 15.33 6.14 -14.65
C PHE A 58 16.45 6.69 -13.79
N TYR A 59 16.25 6.67 -12.47
CA TYR A 59 17.20 7.17 -11.47
C TYR A 59 17.63 6.01 -10.59
N ILE A 60 18.95 5.75 -10.58
CA ILE A 60 19.55 4.81 -9.64
C ILE A 60 19.77 5.51 -8.30
N GLY A 61 19.29 4.88 -7.23
CA GLY A 61 19.52 5.36 -5.88
C GLY A 61 18.81 4.52 -4.82
N ASP A 62 19.14 4.79 -3.56
CA ASP A 62 18.56 4.16 -2.38
C ASP A 62 17.89 5.23 -1.51
N VAL A 63 16.69 4.95 -0.98
CA VAL A 63 16.02 5.85 -0.02
C VAL A 63 16.82 6.00 1.27
N ARG A 64 17.70 5.06 1.57
CA ARG A 64 18.63 5.11 2.71
C ARG A 64 19.75 6.14 2.55
N ASP A 65 20.01 6.59 1.32
CA ASP A 65 20.99 7.63 1.01
C ASP A 65 20.28 8.94 0.71
N TYR A 66 20.32 9.87 1.66
CA TYR A 66 19.72 11.20 1.52
C TYR A 66 20.22 11.95 0.29
N THR A 67 21.51 11.86 -0.05
CA THR A 67 22.08 12.57 -1.21
C THR A 67 21.53 12.02 -2.52
N ALA A 68 21.40 10.69 -2.62
CA ALA A 68 20.80 10.05 -3.79
C ALA A 68 19.33 10.48 -3.97
N VAL A 69 18.56 10.51 -2.88
CA VAL A 69 17.16 10.99 -2.88
C VAL A 69 17.10 12.46 -3.28
N LEU A 70 17.93 13.31 -2.66
CA LEU A 70 17.97 14.75 -2.92
C LEU A 70 18.25 15.05 -4.39
N ASN A 71 19.17 14.32 -5.02
CA ASN A 71 19.48 14.46 -6.44
C ASN A 71 18.27 14.09 -7.32
N ALA A 72 17.57 12.99 -7.01
CA ALA A 72 16.38 12.58 -7.75
C ALA A 72 15.15 13.48 -7.52
N MET A 73 15.14 14.25 -6.44
CA MET A 73 14.03 15.15 -6.06
C MET A 73 14.05 16.51 -6.78
N ARG A 74 15.17 16.91 -7.40
CA ARG A 74 15.31 18.26 -7.98
C ARG A 74 14.26 18.56 -9.06
N GLY A 75 13.45 19.59 -8.82
CA GLY A 75 12.39 20.03 -9.73
C GLY A 75 11.21 19.07 -9.84
N VAL A 76 11.06 18.12 -8.91
CA VAL A 76 9.88 17.26 -8.78
C VAL A 76 8.72 18.06 -8.21
N ASP A 77 7.53 17.91 -8.77
CA ASP A 77 6.32 18.52 -8.22
C ASP A 77 5.65 17.60 -7.19
N TYR A 78 5.64 16.28 -7.44
CA TYR A 78 4.90 15.30 -6.66
C TYR A 78 5.68 14.01 -6.41
N VAL A 79 5.44 13.37 -5.27
CA VAL A 79 6.11 12.12 -4.89
C VAL A 79 5.09 11.07 -4.49
N PHE A 80 5.20 9.88 -5.09
CA PHE A 80 4.60 8.65 -4.56
C PHE A 80 5.70 7.80 -3.92
N HIS A 81 5.66 7.67 -2.59
CA HIS A 81 6.67 6.97 -1.83
C HIS A 81 6.26 5.50 -1.60
N ALA A 82 6.65 4.61 -2.52
CA ALA A 82 6.34 3.18 -2.50
C ALA A 82 7.55 2.29 -2.18
N ALA A 83 8.73 2.85 -1.94
CA ALA A 83 9.91 2.09 -1.54
C ALA A 83 9.73 1.50 -0.14
N ALA A 84 9.85 0.17 -0.01
CA ALA A 84 9.73 -0.51 1.27
C ALA A 84 10.37 -1.90 1.26
N LEU A 85 10.80 -2.37 2.43
CA LEU A 85 10.84 -3.81 2.73
C LEU A 85 9.46 -4.23 3.24
N LYS A 86 8.81 -5.14 2.50
CA LYS A 86 7.40 -5.49 2.74
C LYS A 86 7.13 -6.97 2.99
N GLN A 87 8.15 -7.82 2.94
CA GLN A 87 8.00 -9.24 3.21
C GLN A 87 8.12 -9.49 4.72
N VAL A 88 7.09 -10.11 5.32
CA VAL A 88 7.03 -10.34 6.77
C VAL A 88 8.25 -11.14 7.27
N PRO A 89 8.60 -12.31 6.70
CA PRO A 89 9.72 -13.11 7.22
C PRO A 89 11.06 -12.35 7.14
N SER A 90 11.31 -11.65 6.02
CA SER A 90 12.55 -10.89 5.86
C SER A 90 12.66 -9.74 6.87
N CYS A 91 11.54 -9.07 7.20
CA CYS A 91 11.57 -8.01 8.20
C CYS A 91 11.71 -8.57 9.63
N GLU A 92 11.15 -9.75 9.92
CA GLU A 92 11.32 -10.41 11.22
C GLU A 92 12.78 -10.83 11.46
N PHE A 93 13.45 -11.39 10.45
CA PHE A 93 14.84 -11.80 10.58
C PHE A 93 15.82 -10.63 10.49
N PHE A 94 15.45 -9.54 9.82
CA PHE A 94 16.28 -8.36 9.63
C PHE A 94 15.55 -7.06 9.99
N PRO A 95 15.12 -6.89 11.26
CA PRO A 95 14.26 -5.76 11.66
C PRO A 95 14.97 -4.42 11.55
N VAL A 96 16.29 -4.38 11.78
CA VAL A 96 17.11 -3.17 11.57
C VAL A 96 17.08 -2.74 10.10
N GLU A 97 17.02 -3.69 9.16
CA GLU A 97 16.92 -3.38 7.74
C GLU A 97 15.55 -2.82 7.37
N ALA A 98 14.48 -3.33 8.02
CA ALA A 98 13.14 -2.77 7.91
C ALA A 98 13.09 -1.32 8.43
N VAL A 99 13.73 -1.02 9.57
CA VAL A 99 13.84 0.36 10.10
C VAL A 99 14.60 1.27 9.13
N LYS A 100 15.77 0.84 8.64
CA LYS A 100 16.57 1.64 7.69
C LYS A 100 15.80 1.99 6.42
N THR A 101 15.04 1.05 5.86
CA THR A 101 14.28 1.31 4.62
C THR A 101 12.96 2.04 4.89
N ASN A 102 12.14 1.51 5.80
CA ASN A 102 10.74 1.93 5.95
C ASN A 102 10.58 3.15 6.86
N VAL A 103 11.52 3.40 7.78
CA VAL A 103 11.43 4.53 8.72
C VAL A 103 12.43 5.61 8.32
N LEU A 104 13.74 5.30 8.36
CA LEU A 104 14.78 6.28 8.04
C LEU A 104 14.79 6.64 6.54
N GLY A 105 14.52 5.68 5.67
CA GLY A 105 14.37 5.94 4.23
C GLY A 105 13.18 6.85 3.92
N THR A 106 12.07 6.72 4.66
CA THR A 106 10.94 7.64 4.55
C THR A 106 11.31 9.03 5.05
N GLU A 107 11.97 9.15 6.20
CA GLU A 107 12.48 10.44 6.70
C GLU A 107 13.34 11.17 5.65
N ASN A 108 14.28 10.46 5.01
CA ASN A 108 15.11 11.03 3.95
C ASN A 108 14.28 11.56 2.76
N VAL A 109 13.23 10.82 2.36
CA VAL A 109 12.33 11.23 1.27
C VAL A 109 11.51 12.45 1.65
N LEU A 110 10.97 12.49 2.86
CA LEU A 110 10.19 13.63 3.35
C LEU A 110 11.06 14.89 3.47
N GLU A 111 12.24 14.77 4.06
CA GLU A 111 13.17 15.90 4.22
C GLU A 111 13.66 16.44 2.87
N ALA A 112 13.97 15.56 1.92
CA ALA A 112 14.38 15.96 0.58
C ALA A 112 13.21 16.63 -0.18
N ALA A 113 11.98 16.14 0.01
CA ALA A 113 10.80 16.73 -0.59
C ALA A 113 10.52 18.15 -0.08
N ILE A 114 10.59 18.35 1.25
CA ILE A 114 10.49 19.67 1.88
C ILE A 114 11.58 20.60 1.36
N THR A 115 12.85 20.15 1.37
CA THR A 115 14.01 20.92 0.89
C THR A 115 13.85 21.37 -0.58
N ASN A 116 13.19 20.56 -1.42
CA ASN A 116 12.96 20.87 -2.82
C ASN A 116 11.61 21.55 -3.10
N ASN A 117 10.85 21.93 -2.07
CA ASN A 117 9.52 22.53 -2.19
C ASN A 117 8.56 21.68 -3.05
N VAL A 118 8.63 20.36 -2.92
CA VAL A 118 7.66 19.44 -3.54
C VAL A 118 6.28 19.80 -3.03
N ALA A 119 5.27 19.85 -3.90
CA ALA A 119 3.93 20.29 -3.52
C ALA A 119 3.21 19.22 -2.69
N ASN A 120 3.29 17.94 -3.10
CA ASN A 120 2.60 16.84 -2.43
C ASN A 120 3.46 15.57 -2.38
N VAL A 121 3.47 14.91 -1.22
CA VAL A 121 4.05 13.58 -1.00
C VAL A 121 2.99 12.64 -0.46
N VAL A 122 2.76 11.52 -1.14
CA VAL A 122 1.88 10.45 -0.67
C VAL A 122 2.72 9.23 -0.28
N VAL A 123 2.66 8.82 0.98
CA VAL A 123 3.38 7.66 1.53
C VAL A 123 2.47 6.44 1.61
N LEU A 124 2.95 5.30 1.10
CA LEU A 124 2.16 4.07 1.06
C LEU A 124 2.43 3.19 2.30
N SER A 125 1.38 2.94 3.07
CA SER A 125 1.34 2.06 4.23
C SER A 125 0.45 0.83 3.98
N THR A 126 0.13 0.09 5.04
CA THR A 126 -0.57 -1.21 4.99
C THR A 126 -1.44 -1.40 6.22
N ASP A 127 -2.54 -2.15 6.09
CA ASP A 127 -3.36 -2.62 7.21
C ASP A 127 -2.55 -3.25 8.37
N LYS A 128 -1.40 -3.88 8.07
CA LYS A 128 -0.52 -4.48 9.09
C LYS A 128 0.14 -3.46 10.02
N ALA A 129 0.05 -2.17 9.69
CA ALA A 129 0.46 -1.07 10.57
C ALA A 129 -0.53 -0.81 11.71
N VAL A 130 -1.76 -1.32 11.61
CA VAL A 130 -2.79 -1.20 12.65
C VAL A 130 -2.66 -2.36 13.62
N TYR A 131 -2.49 -2.08 14.92
CA TYR A 131 -2.17 -3.09 15.94
C TYR A 131 -1.10 -4.09 15.48
N PRO A 132 0.09 -3.60 15.08
CA PRO A 132 1.07 -4.42 14.38
C PRO A 132 1.64 -5.51 15.30
N ILE A 133 1.70 -6.75 14.79
CA ILE A 133 2.26 -7.91 15.52
C ILE A 133 3.58 -8.42 14.95
N ASN A 134 3.99 -7.88 13.79
CA ASN A 134 5.22 -8.28 13.10
C ASN A 134 6.09 -7.07 12.76
N ALA A 135 7.40 -7.28 12.62
CA ALA A 135 8.39 -6.23 12.40
C ALA A 135 8.12 -5.39 11.14
N MET A 136 7.55 -5.98 10.09
CA MET A 136 7.14 -5.26 8.88
C MET A 136 6.04 -4.24 9.21
N GLY A 137 4.95 -4.70 9.85
CA GLY A 137 3.86 -3.86 10.31
C GLY A 137 4.31 -2.78 11.30
N ILE A 138 5.15 -3.13 12.28
CA ILE A 138 5.69 -2.18 13.26
C ILE A 138 6.49 -1.07 12.57
N SER A 139 7.35 -1.44 11.60
CA SER A 139 8.13 -0.45 10.85
C SER A 139 7.24 0.50 10.03
N LYS A 140 6.13 0.00 9.49
CA LYS A 140 5.14 0.81 8.75
C LYS A 140 4.28 1.67 9.66
N ALA A 141 3.91 1.19 10.84
CA ALA A 141 3.25 2.00 11.87
C ALA A 141 4.16 3.16 12.32
N MET A 142 5.45 2.89 12.51
CA MET A 142 6.42 3.94 12.84
C MET A 142 6.61 4.94 11.69
N MET A 143 6.64 4.46 10.44
CA MET A 143 6.65 5.31 9.24
C MET A 143 5.46 6.26 9.20
N GLU A 144 4.25 5.80 9.53
CA GLU A 144 3.07 6.67 9.62
C GLU A 144 3.23 7.74 10.70
N LYS A 145 3.81 7.41 11.86
CA LYS A 145 4.11 8.41 12.90
C LYS A 145 5.15 9.44 12.44
N VAL A 146 6.19 9.02 11.71
CA VAL A 146 7.18 9.93 11.11
C VAL A 146 6.50 10.90 10.13
N LEU A 147 5.64 10.37 9.26
CA LEU A 147 4.85 11.16 8.32
C LEU A 147 3.99 12.21 9.04
N VAL A 148 3.19 11.79 10.02
CA VAL A 148 2.28 12.70 10.75
C VAL A 148 3.09 13.73 11.55
N ALA A 149 4.25 13.36 12.08
CA ALA A 149 5.12 14.29 12.78
C ALA A 149 5.73 15.34 11.84
N LYS A 150 6.20 14.93 10.66
CA LYS A 150 6.81 15.84 9.68
C LYS A 150 5.81 16.80 9.06
N SER A 151 4.58 16.35 8.82
CA SER A 151 3.54 17.20 8.22
C SER A 151 3.24 18.47 9.03
N ARG A 152 3.47 18.44 10.37
CA ARG A 152 3.31 19.61 11.25
C ARG A 152 4.25 20.77 10.91
N ASN A 153 5.42 20.48 10.33
CA ASN A 153 6.47 21.46 10.06
C ASN A 153 6.95 21.45 8.59
N ALA A 154 6.12 20.95 7.65
CA ALA A 154 6.49 20.76 6.26
C ALA A 154 6.33 22.01 5.37
N GLY A 155 5.95 23.16 5.95
CA GLY A 155 5.73 24.40 5.20
C GLY A 155 4.66 24.24 4.12
N ASN A 156 5.04 24.45 2.86
CA ASN A 156 4.15 24.35 1.71
C ASN A 156 4.02 22.92 1.15
N THR A 157 4.84 21.97 1.63
CA THR A 157 4.77 20.58 1.19
C THR A 157 3.66 19.86 1.94
N VAL A 158 2.62 19.43 1.24
CA VAL A 158 1.57 18.59 1.82
C VAL A 158 2.08 17.15 1.88
N ILE A 159 2.15 16.60 3.09
CA ILE A 159 2.54 15.21 3.32
C ILE A 159 1.30 14.45 3.79
N SER A 160 0.94 13.38 3.09
CA SER A 160 -0.18 12.50 3.44
C SER A 160 0.16 11.05 3.20
N GLY A 161 -0.61 10.14 3.80
CA GLY A 161 -0.39 8.72 3.64
C GLY A 161 -1.64 7.98 3.21
N THR A 162 -1.44 6.81 2.62
CA THR A 162 -2.51 5.87 2.31
C THR A 162 -2.27 4.56 3.05
N ARG A 163 -3.34 3.95 3.53
CA ARG A 163 -3.30 2.63 4.17
C ARG A 163 -4.34 1.74 3.50
N TYR A 164 -3.90 0.58 3.06
CA TYR A 164 -4.75 -0.38 2.36
C TYR A 164 -4.34 -1.82 2.68
N GLY A 165 -5.24 -2.75 2.36
CA GLY A 165 -5.04 -4.17 2.60
C GLY A 165 -4.09 -4.85 1.62
N ASN A 166 -4.11 -6.18 1.61
CA ASN A 166 -3.38 -6.95 0.63
C ASN A 166 -3.87 -6.62 -0.80
N VAL A 167 -2.94 -6.22 -1.67
CA VAL A 167 -3.22 -6.10 -3.10
C VAL A 167 -3.23 -7.49 -3.73
N MET A 168 -4.35 -7.83 -4.37
CA MET A 168 -4.55 -9.11 -5.05
C MET A 168 -3.53 -9.30 -6.17
N ALA A 169 -3.14 -10.56 -6.41
CA ALA A 169 -2.13 -10.96 -7.40
C ALA A 169 -0.75 -10.26 -7.27
N SER A 170 -0.44 -9.66 -6.12
CA SER A 170 0.90 -9.10 -5.92
C SER A 170 1.96 -10.21 -5.81
N ARG A 171 3.19 -9.92 -6.25
CA ARG A 171 4.30 -10.90 -6.24
C ARG A 171 4.52 -11.51 -4.86
N GLY A 172 4.47 -12.84 -4.78
CA GLY A 172 4.64 -13.62 -3.54
C GLY A 172 3.41 -13.63 -2.62
N SER A 173 2.24 -13.22 -3.13
CA SER A 173 0.97 -13.33 -2.40
C SER A 173 0.29 -14.69 -2.62
N VAL A 174 -0.81 -14.92 -1.92
CA VAL A 174 -1.51 -16.21 -1.91
C VAL A 174 -2.21 -16.54 -3.24
N ILE A 175 -2.68 -15.55 -4.00
CA ILE A 175 -3.38 -15.80 -5.27
C ILE A 175 -2.43 -16.44 -6.30
N PRO A 176 -1.25 -15.86 -6.61
CA PRO A 176 -0.30 -16.52 -7.52
C PRO A 176 0.19 -17.87 -7.00
N LEU A 177 0.32 -18.05 -5.67
CA LEU A 177 0.68 -19.34 -5.09
C LEU A 177 -0.38 -20.41 -5.35
N PHE A 178 -1.67 -20.07 -5.22
CA PHE A 178 -2.74 -21.02 -5.52
C PHE A 178 -2.81 -21.38 -7.00
N VAL A 179 -2.62 -20.40 -7.88
CA VAL A 179 -2.52 -20.65 -9.33
C VAL A 179 -1.35 -21.60 -9.63
N GLU A 180 -0.15 -21.30 -9.12
CA GLU A 180 1.03 -22.15 -9.29
C GLU A 180 0.80 -23.58 -8.74
N GLN A 181 0.14 -23.71 -7.58
CA GLN A 181 -0.20 -25.01 -7.00
C GLN A 181 -1.16 -25.80 -7.90
N ILE A 182 -2.16 -25.14 -8.51
CA ILE A 182 -3.08 -25.77 -9.46
C ILE A 182 -2.33 -26.24 -10.71
N GLU A 183 -1.49 -25.38 -11.31
CA GLU A 183 -0.70 -25.72 -12.49
C GLU A 183 0.24 -26.92 -12.26
N GLN A 184 0.77 -27.04 -11.04
CA GLN A 184 1.65 -28.14 -10.63
C GLN A 184 0.88 -29.40 -10.22
N GLY A 185 -0.46 -29.38 -10.22
CA GLY A 185 -1.30 -30.47 -9.69
C GLY A 185 -1.12 -30.71 -8.19
N ALA A 186 -0.66 -29.70 -7.45
CA ALA A 186 -0.42 -29.74 -6.02
C ALA A 186 -1.68 -29.30 -5.22
N PRO A 187 -1.79 -29.70 -3.93
CA PRO A 187 -2.83 -29.19 -3.05
C PRO A 187 -2.71 -27.68 -2.79
N LEU A 188 -3.84 -27.00 -2.70
CA LEU A 188 -3.91 -25.63 -2.23
C LEU A 188 -3.64 -25.58 -0.73
N THR A 189 -2.57 -24.89 -0.32
CA THR A 189 -2.19 -24.83 1.10
C THR A 189 -2.80 -23.62 1.80
N LEU A 190 -3.78 -23.84 2.68
CA LEU A 190 -4.46 -22.80 3.44
C LEU A 190 -3.94 -22.78 4.87
N THR A 191 -3.75 -21.59 5.44
CA THR A 191 -3.33 -21.47 6.84
C THR A 191 -4.49 -21.75 7.78
N ASP A 192 -5.40 -20.80 7.91
CA ASP A 192 -6.67 -20.94 8.63
C ASP A 192 -7.80 -20.52 7.69
N PRO A 193 -8.79 -21.39 7.41
CA PRO A 193 -9.89 -21.09 6.50
C PRO A 193 -10.72 -19.88 6.93
N ASN A 194 -10.79 -19.59 8.23
CA ASN A 194 -11.59 -18.50 8.80
C ASN A 194 -10.88 -17.14 8.79
N MET A 195 -9.60 -17.09 8.43
CA MET A 195 -8.90 -15.82 8.28
C MET A 195 -9.58 -14.94 7.23
N THR A 196 -9.76 -13.66 7.53
CA THR A 196 -10.28 -12.69 6.55
C THR A 196 -9.23 -11.68 6.16
N ARG A 197 -9.21 -11.31 4.87
CA ARG A 197 -8.37 -10.23 4.34
C ARG A 197 -9.22 -9.29 3.53
N PHE A 198 -8.91 -8.00 3.59
CA PHE A 198 -9.47 -7.03 2.66
C PHE A 198 -9.01 -7.37 1.23
N MET A 199 -9.93 -7.29 0.28
CA MET A 199 -9.69 -7.61 -1.12
C MET A 199 -9.66 -6.33 -1.94
N MET A 200 -8.48 -6.01 -2.49
CA MET A 200 -8.24 -4.77 -3.22
C MET A 200 -7.38 -5.05 -4.45
N THR A 201 -7.73 -4.47 -5.60
CA THR A 201 -6.91 -4.54 -6.81
C THR A 201 -5.75 -3.55 -6.75
N LEU A 202 -4.79 -3.70 -7.65
CA LEU A 202 -3.71 -2.72 -7.76
C LEU A 202 -4.21 -1.38 -8.30
N GLU A 203 -5.24 -1.39 -9.14
CA GLU A 203 -5.90 -0.19 -9.64
C GLU A 203 -6.58 0.60 -8.50
N ASP A 204 -7.29 -0.10 -7.61
CA ASP A 204 -7.91 0.48 -6.41
C ASP A 204 -6.85 1.19 -5.53
N ALA A 205 -5.68 0.57 -5.35
CA ALA A 205 -4.58 1.18 -4.60
C ALA A 205 -4.04 2.44 -5.29
N VAL A 206 -4.02 2.48 -6.63
CA VAL A 206 -3.66 3.69 -7.38
C VAL A 206 -4.75 4.76 -7.23
N ASP A 207 -6.03 4.40 -7.28
CA ASP A 207 -7.15 5.30 -7.02
C ASP A 207 -7.09 5.94 -5.64
N LEU A 208 -6.79 5.15 -4.60
CA LEU A 208 -6.60 5.64 -3.25
C LEU A 208 -5.46 6.67 -3.16
N VAL A 209 -4.32 6.42 -3.82
CA VAL A 209 -3.20 7.36 -3.84
C VAL A 209 -3.56 8.66 -4.56
N LEU A 210 -4.32 8.58 -5.65
CA LEU A 210 -4.81 9.77 -6.36
C LEU A 210 -5.87 10.53 -5.56
N PHE A 211 -6.72 9.81 -4.83
CA PHE A 211 -7.71 10.41 -3.96
C PHE A 211 -7.01 11.19 -2.83
N ALA A 212 -6.06 10.57 -2.15
CA ALA A 212 -5.24 11.23 -1.13
C ALA A 212 -4.52 12.45 -1.71
N PHE A 213 -3.89 12.29 -2.87
CA PHE A 213 -3.18 13.38 -3.55
C PHE A 213 -4.07 14.62 -3.81
N ASN A 214 -5.34 14.43 -4.18
CA ASN A 214 -6.24 15.55 -4.51
C ASN A 214 -6.96 16.15 -3.30
N ASN A 215 -7.09 15.41 -2.20
CA ASN A 215 -7.98 15.77 -1.08
C ASN A 215 -7.26 15.92 0.26
N ALA A 216 -5.95 15.63 0.31
CA ALA A 216 -5.17 15.67 1.54
C ALA A 216 -4.97 17.08 2.08
N ARG A 217 -5.11 17.18 3.40
CA ARG A 217 -4.48 18.20 4.23
C ARG A 217 -3.19 17.62 4.83
N PRO A 218 -2.25 18.46 5.28
CA PRO A 218 -1.02 17.98 5.91
C PRO A 218 -1.30 17.00 7.07
N GLY A 219 -0.74 15.80 6.97
CA GLY A 219 -0.81 14.74 7.98
C GLY A 219 -1.98 13.79 7.85
N ASP A 220 -2.89 14.00 6.88
CA ASP A 220 -4.02 13.09 6.68
C ASP A 220 -3.55 11.69 6.26
N MET A 221 -4.20 10.67 6.84
CA MET A 221 -4.14 9.29 6.35
C MET A 221 -5.45 8.93 5.65
N PHE A 222 -5.37 8.27 4.51
CA PHE A 222 -6.54 7.82 3.75
C PHE A 222 -6.62 6.30 3.69
N VAL A 223 -7.84 5.80 3.86
CA VAL A 223 -8.19 4.39 3.72
C VAL A 223 -9.33 4.29 2.72
N GLN A 224 -9.24 3.38 1.76
CA GLN A 224 -10.37 3.02 0.92
C GLN A 224 -11.19 1.93 1.61
N LYS A 225 -12.52 2.10 1.66
CA LYS A 225 -13.43 1.05 2.10
C LYS A 225 -13.34 -0.12 1.12
N ALA A 226 -13.17 -1.33 1.64
CA ALA A 226 -12.98 -2.51 0.81
C ALA A 226 -13.78 -3.69 1.35
N PRO A 227 -14.31 -4.55 0.47
CA PRO A 227 -14.86 -5.81 0.91
C PRO A 227 -13.73 -6.73 1.41
N ALA A 228 -14.10 -7.78 2.14
CA ALA A 228 -13.20 -8.83 2.57
C ALA A 228 -13.71 -10.19 2.10
N ALA A 229 -12.83 -11.19 2.13
CA ALA A 229 -13.22 -12.59 1.97
C ALA A 229 -12.43 -13.46 2.95
N THR A 230 -12.98 -14.63 3.27
CA THR A 230 -12.22 -15.65 3.99
C THR A 230 -11.18 -16.29 3.06
N ILE A 231 -10.12 -16.85 3.63
CA ILE A 231 -9.13 -17.58 2.83
C ILE A 231 -9.75 -18.83 2.17
N GLU A 232 -10.74 -19.45 2.81
CA GLU A 232 -11.51 -20.55 2.23
C GLU A 232 -12.30 -20.10 0.99
N VAL A 233 -13.06 -19.00 1.08
CA VAL A 233 -13.81 -18.43 -0.05
C VAL A 233 -12.86 -18.09 -1.20
N LEU A 234 -11.70 -17.52 -0.90
CA LEU A 234 -10.68 -17.21 -1.90
C LEU A 234 -10.16 -18.48 -2.59
N ALA A 235 -9.80 -19.51 -1.83
CA ALA A 235 -9.31 -20.78 -2.39
C ALA A 235 -10.37 -21.44 -3.27
N GLN A 236 -11.63 -21.49 -2.80
CA GLN A 236 -12.73 -22.06 -3.55
C GLN A 236 -13.01 -21.28 -4.85
N ALA A 237 -13.02 -19.95 -4.79
CA ALA A 237 -13.19 -19.10 -5.97
C ALA A 237 -12.09 -19.31 -7.01
N VAL A 238 -10.83 -19.46 -6.59
CA VAL A 238 -9.72 -19.78 -7.49
C VAL A 238 -9.91 -21.17 -8.10
N LYS A 239 -10.20 -22.21 -7.30
CA LYS A 239 -10.45 -23.57 -7.83
C LYS A 239 -11.54 -23.59 -8.89
N GLU A 240 -12.67 -22.93 -8.63
CA GLU A 240 -13.81 -22.91 -9.56
C GLU A 240 -13.49 -22.17 -10.86
N LEU A 241 -12.77 -21.04 -10.80
CA LEU A 241 -12.34 -20.31 -12.00
C LEU A 241 -11.40 -21.12 -12.88
N TYR A 242 -10.53 -21.91 -12.26
CA TYR A 242 -9.56 -22.77 -12.93
C TYR A 242 -10.08 -24.17 -13.24
N GLN A 243 -11.36 -24.45 -12.95
CA GLN A 243 -11.97 -25.77 -13.11
C GLN A 243 -11.12 -26.91 -12.51
N SER A 244 -10.48 -26.63 -11.36
CA SER A 244 -9.50 -27.51 -10.75
C SER A 244 -10.06 -28.33 -9.60
N ASP A 245 -9.74 -29.62 -9.59
CA ASP A 245 -10.05 -30.56 -8.52
C ASP A 245 -9.00 -30.61 -7.41
N SER A 246 -7.98 -29.74 -7.42
CA SER A 246 -6.88 -29.72 -6.43
C SER A 246 -7.39 -29.77 -4.98
N GLU A 247 -6.83 -30.65 -4.15
CA GLU A 247 -7.19 -30.77 -2.73
C GLU A 247 -6.90 -29.46 -1.98
N ILE A 248 -7.77 -29.07 -1.04
CA ILE A 248 -7.51 -27.98 -0.09
C ILE A 248 -6.90 -28.58 1.18
N LYS A 249 -5.66 -28.21 1.48
CA LYS A 249 -4.93 -28.69 2.66
C LYS A 249 -4.72 -27.58 3.67
N VAL A 250 -5.28 -27.74 4.87
CA VAL A 250 -5.07 -26.82 5.99
C VAL A 250 -3.73 -27.12 6.67
N ILE A 251 -2.82 -26.15 6.68
CA ILE A 251 -1.47 -26.24 7.25
C ILE A 251 -1.33 -25.53 8.60
N GLY A 252 -2.37 -24.82 9.04
CA GLY A 252 -2.39 -24.04 10.29
C GLY A 252 -1.84 -22.62 10.14
N THR A 253 -2.15 -21.79 11.13
CA THR A 253 -1.71 -20.39 11.20
C THR A 253 -0.19 -20.28 11.28
N ARG A 254 0.41 -19.49 10.38
CA ARG A 254 1.86 -19.22 10.41
C ARG A 254 2.16 -18.11 11.43
N HIS A 255 3.42 -18.04 11.84
CA HIS A 255 3.91 -17.01 12.75
C HIS A 255 3.75 -15.60 12.13
N GLY A 256 3.32 -14.63 12.94
CA GLY A 256 3.21 -13.23 12.54
C GLY A 256 1.96 -12.88 11.72
N GLU A 257 0.98 -13.79 11.63
CA GLU A 257 -0.32 -13.56 10.97
C GLU A 257 -1.44 -13.33 11.98
N LYS A 258 -2.40 -12.48 11.61
CA LYS A 258 -3.63 -12.27 12.39
C LYS A 258 -4.79 -13.04 11.79
N LEU A 259 -5.82 -13.29 12.62
CA LEU A 259 -7.09 -13.83 12.15
C LEU A 259 -7.75 -12.87 11.15
N TYR A 260 -7.85 -11.59 11.50
CA TYR A 260 -8.31 -10.52 10.63
C TYR A 260 -7.33 -9.35 10.65
N GLU A 261 -7.43 -8.50 9.63
CA GLU A 261 -6.66 -7.26 9.55
C GLU A 261 -7.57 -6.08 9.84
N SER A 262 -7.03 -5.06 10.50
CA SER A 262 -7.73 -3.81 10.79
C SER A 262 -7.20 -2.71 9.87
N LEU A 263 -8.08 -1.85 9.36
CA LEU A 263 -7.70 -0.67 8.59
C LEU A 263 -7.76 0.62 9.42
N LEU A 264 -8.67 0.70 10.40
CA LEU A 264 -8.74 1.78 11.38
C LEU A 264 -8.82 1.20 12.78
N THR A 265 -8.04 1.75 13.70
CA THR A 265 -8.24 1.56 15.15
C THR A 265 -9.49 2.29 15.63
N ARG A 266 -10.02 1.95 16.80
CA ARG A 266 -11.12 2.68 17.47
C ARG A 266 -10.88 4.19 17.54
N GLU A 267 -9.66 4.59 17.91
CA GLU A 267 -9.28 5.99 17.99
C GLU A 267 -9.34 6.68 16.62
N GLU A 268 -8.87 6.00 15.58
CA GLU A 268 -8.94 6.50 14.21
C GLU A 268 -10.37 6.55 13.68
N VAL A 269 -11.24 5.60 14.05
CA VAL A 269 -12.67 5.59 13.66
C VAL A 269 -13.39 6.82 14.22
N ILE A 270 -13.14 7.18 15.48
CA ILE A 270 -13.76 8.37 16.11
C ILE A 270 -13.41 9.65 15.35
N LYS A 271 -12.15 9.76 14.92
CA LYS A 271 -11.62 10.95 14.27
C LYS A 271 -11.85 10.95 12.75
N ALA A 272 -12.18 9.80 12.17
CA ALA A 272 -12.27 9.64 10.73
C ALA A 272 -13.48 10.40 10.16
N GLU A 273 -13.23 11.08 9.06
CA GLU A 273 -14.28 11.65 8.23
C GLU A 273 -14.65 10.66 7.12
N ASP A 274 -15.94 10.34 6.99
CA ASP A 274 -16.47 9.51 5.92
C ASP A 274 -16.67 10.34 4.65
N LEU A 275 -15.92 9.99 3.60
CA LEU A 275 -15.92 10.66 2.30
C LEU A 275 -16.53 9.77 1.19
N GLY A 276 -17.48 8.90 1.55
CA GLY A 276 -18.10 7.96 0.63
C GLY A 276 -17.32 6.65 0.58
N ASP A 277 -16.53 6.43 -0.47
CA ASP A 277 -15.71 5.21 -0.62
C ASP A 277 -14.42 5.24 0.20
N TYR A 278 -14.15 6.35 0.89
CA TYR A 278 -12.90 6.59 1.61
C TYR A 278 -13.15 7.09 3.03
N TYR A 279 -12.26 6.71 3.94
CA TYR A 279 -12.09 7.39 5.22
C TYR A 279 -10.87 8.31 5.17
N ARG A 280 -11.01 9.50 5.75
CA ARG A 280 -9.91 10.43 6.01
C ARG A 280 -9.67 10.53 7.51
N ILE A 281 -8.48 10.17 7.95
CA ILE A 281 -8.07 10.23 9.35
C ILE A 281 -7.17 11.48 9.50
N PRO A 282 -7.67 12.57 10.10
CA PRO A 282 -6.90 13.79 10.27
C PRO A 282 -5.78 13.63 11.30
N ALA A 283 -4.71 14.43 11.15
CA ALA A 283 -3.68 14.53 12.18
C ALA A 283 -4.22 15.24 13.43
N ASP A 284 -4.34 14.50 14.52
CA ASP A 284 -4.99 14.87 15.78
C ASP A 284 -4.44 16.14 16.46
N ASN A 285 -3.15 16.44 16.33
CA ASN A 285 -2.50 17.46 17.16
C ASN A 285 -1.57 18.35 16.35
N ARG A 286 -2.13 19.34 15.65
CA ARG A 286 -1.35 20.30 14.85
C ARG A 286 -0.55 21.29 15.73
N ASP A 287 -1.01 21.55 16.95
CA ASP A 287 -0.40 22.56 17.83
C ASP A 287 0.54 21.98 18.91
N LEU A 288 0.91 20.69 18.81
CA LEU A 288 1.74 19.99 19.80
C LEU A 288 1.17 20.06 21.24
N ASN A 289 -0.16 20.11 21.39
CA ASN A 289 -0.79 20.15 22.70
C ASN A 289 -0.63 18.81 23.43
N TYR A 290 0.19 18.79 24.48
CA TYR A 290 0.42 17.59 25.30
C TYR A 290 -0.79 17.25 26.19
N ALA A 291 -1.71 18.18 26.47
CA ALA A 291 -2.84 17.95 27.36
C ALA A 291 -3.73 16.77 26.91
N ASN A 292 -3.92 16.59 25.60
CA ASN A 292 -4.69 15.49 25.00
C ASN A 292 -4.10 14.10 25.28
N TYR A 293 -2.84 14.02 25.72
CA TYR A 293 -2.18 12.76 26.09
C TYR A 293 -2.13 12.51 27.60
N PHE A 294 -2.45 13.50 28.44
CA PHE A 294 -2.24 13.44 29.89
C PHE A 294 -3.46 13.85 30.74
N SER A 295 -4.23 14.85 30.32
CA SER A 295 -5.23 15.53 31.17
C SER A 295 -6.61 15.69 30.54
N GLU A 296 -6.75 15.54 29.22
CA GLU A 296 -8.03 15.60 28.50
C GLU A 296 -8.25 14.27 27.76
N GLY A 297 -9.45 13.69 27.87
CA GLY A 297 -9.79 12.40 27.26
C GLY A 297 -11.18 12.40 26.63
N GLU A 298 -11.39 11.53 25.64
CA GLU A 298 -12.69 11.34 24.98
C GLU A 298 -13.49 10.23 25.66
N VAL A 299 -14.75 10.52 26.02
CA VAL A 299 -15.58 9.70 26.93
C VAL A 299 -16.20 8.47 26.23
N ASP A 300 -16.16 8.38 24.90
CA ASP A 300 -16.98 7.41 24.12
C ASP A 300 -16.19 6.24 23.48
N MET A 301 -14.95 5.97 23.90
CA MET A 301 -14.13 4.92 23.25
C MET A 301 -14.64 3.49 23.49
N SER A 302 -15.49 3.24 24.50
CA SER A 302 -15.90 1.88 24.88
C SER A 302 -16.98 1.27 23.98
N THR A 303 -17.70 2.08 23.21
CA THR A 303 -18.85 1.66 22.38
C THR A 303 -18.49 1.47 20.91
N ILE A 304 -17.28 1.89 20.49
CA ILE A 304 -16.85 1.94 19.10
C ILE A 304 -15.95 0.75 18.79
N GLU A 305 -16.25 0.07 17.68
CA GLU A 305 -15.43 -1.03 17.15
C GLU A 305 -14.40 -0.53 16.14
N ASP A 306 -13.32 -1.29 15.97
CA ASP A 306 -12.35 -1.08 14.90
C ASP A 306 -13.01 -1.30 13.52
N TYR A 307 -12.48 -0.68 12.46
CA TYR A 307 -12.83 -1.09 11.09
C TYR A 307 -11.88 -2.19 10.62
N HIS A 308 -12.39 -3.42 10.45
CA HIS A 308 -11.58 -4.60 10.18
C HIS A 308 -12.25 -5.60 9.23
N SER A 309 -11.48 -6.55 8.71
CA SER A 309 -11.97 -7.45 7.65
C SER A 309 -13.07 -8.44 8.10
N HIS A 310 -13.40 -8.52 9.39
CA HIS A 310 -14.55 -9.29 9.91
C HIS A 310 -15.89 -8.53 9.89
N ASN A 311 -15.89 -7.18 9.95
CA ASN A 311 -17.10 -6.35 10.07
C ASN A 311 -17.36 -5.47 8.82
N THR A 312 -16.54 -5.60 7.79
CA THR A 312 -16.84 -5.07 6.45
C THR A 312 -17.75 -6.04 5.67
N GLU A 313 -18.18 -5.64 4.47
CA GLU A 313 -18.87 -6.54 3.54
C GLU A 313 -17.99 -7.78 3.25
N ARG A 314 -18.53 -8.98 3.51
CA ARG A 314 -17.84 -10.25 3.22
C ARG A 314 -18.37 -10.88 1.96
N LEU A 315 -17.50 -11.02 0.96
CA LEU A 315 -17.81 -11.65 -0.31
C LEU A 315 -18.05 -13.15 -0.11
N ASP A 316 -19.01 -13.67 -0.86
CA ASP A 316 -19.16 -15.08 -1.14
C ASP A 316 -18.25 -15.52 -2.31
N VAL A 317 -18.31 -16.79 -2.69
CA VAL A 317 -17.50 -17.34 -3.78
C VAL A 317 -17.78 -16.61 -5.11
N GLU A 318 -19.04 -16.31 -5.44
CA GLU A 318 -19.40 -15.60 -6.66
C GLU A 318 -18.87 -14.15 -6.69
N GLY A 319 -19.01 -13.43 -5.58
CA GLY A 319 -18.45 -12.10 -5.41
C GLY A 319 -16.93 -12.09 -5.53
N MET A 320 -16.26 -13.08 -4.94
CA MET A 320 -14.82 -13.25 -5.03
C MET A 320 -14.38 -13.56 -6.48
N LYS A 321 -15.10 -14.42 -7.21
CA LYS A 321 -14.82 -14.70 -8.62
C LYS A 321 -14.93 -13.46 -9.49
N LYS A 322 -16.00 -12.67 -9.32
CA LYS A 322 -16.17 -11.38 -10.03
C LYS A 322 -15.00 -10.44 -9.77
N LEU A 323 -14.50 -10.41 -8.54
CA LEU A 323 -13.37 -9.56 -8.15
C LEU A 323 -12.04 -10.09 -8.71
N LEU A 324 -11.79 -11.40 -8.68
CA LEU A 324 -10.61 -12.04 -9.29
C LEU A 324 -10.54 -11.80 -10.80
N LEU A 325 -11.67 -11.85 -11.49
CA LEU A 325 -11.77 -11.58 -12.93
C LEU A 325 -11.47 -10.12 -13.30
N LYS A 326 -11.32 -9.20 -12.34
CA LYS A 326 -10.78 -7.86 -12.62
C LYS A 326 -9.27 -7.87 -12.88
N LEU A 327 -8.56 -8.89 -12.45
CA LEU A 327 -7.10 -8.99 -12.53
C LEU A 327 -6.67 -9.51 -13.90
N ASP A 328 -5.85 -8.75 -14.63
CA ASP A 328 -5.28 -9.20 -15.92
C ASP A 328 -4.57 -10.54 -15.78
N PHE A 329 -3.77 -10.71 -14.73
CA PHE A 329 -3.09 -11.96 -14.41
C PHE A 329 -4.02 -13.18 -14.43
N ILE A 330 -5.22 -13.08 -13.84
CA ILE A 330 -6.17 -14.20 -13.82
C ILE A 330 -6.85 -14.38 -15.18
N ARG A 331 -7.23 -13.28 -15.84
CA ARG A 331 -7.89 -13.35 -17.16
C ARG A 331 -6.97 -13.94 -18.23
N GLU A 332 -5.72 -13.51 -18.27
CA GLU A 332 -4.72 -13.97 -19.23
C GLU A 332 -4.40 -15.45 -18.99
N ASP A 333 -4.25 -15.86 -17.73
CA ASP A 333 -3.89 -17.22 -17.37
C ASP A 333 -5.00 -18.23 -17.70
N ILE A 334 -6.25 -17.94 -17.34
CA ILE A 334 -7.41 -18.77 -17.70
C ILE A 334 -7.61 -18.85 -19.23
N ALA A 335 -7.34 -17.76 -19.96
CA ALA A 335 -7.48 -17.76 -21.42
C ALA A 335 -6.41 -18.61 -22.15
N ASN A 336 -5.31 -18.95 -21.48
CA ASN A 336 -4.22 -19.75 -22.03
C ASN A 336 -4.34 -21.26 -21.71
N GLN A 337 -5.37 -21.68 -20.96
CA GLN A 337 -5.67 -23.09 -20.64
C GLN A 337 -6.61 -23.73 -21.66
#